data_AF-A0A3N5PCA6-F1
#
_entry.id   AF-A0A3N5PCA6-F1
#
_cell.length_a   1.000
_cell.length_b   1.000
_cell.length_c   1.000
_cell.angle_alpha   90.00
_cell.angle_beta   90.00
_cell.angle_gamma   90.00
#
_symmetry.space_group_name_H-M   'P 1'
#
loop_
_entity.id
_entity.type
_entity.pdbx_description
1 polymer ?
#
loop_
_entity_poly.entity_id
_entity_poly.type
_entity_poly.pdbx_seq_one_letter_code
_entity_poly.pdbx_strand_id
1 'polypeptide(L)'
;VVLLHGPAGFAGKFRINGKDQSVVVPAGDEPKIIDVGDVRIVVLNSELAMRTWHVDESLLFGPAFVGETVDDLTFAHGAKEYFLLTGQSRLSHRKISQPAQKLVAPRLSTWKMSGVANEPIDENLVWQKIDRPRDVDSLGINYGYVWYRAEINAERAGKKHLYLPECEDRANIFLNGKPLAVWGRGDGAVREPITASLVKGKNVLTMLLDNLGRINYGQNLGELKGLWGHIYDAAAIKLSKPAFKKLAEFDERIIPRRLTHLLPGLKSLPLWRTTIDLTLKPVTPIHLSYHGIDRSMAVICNGRVAAFFGRNGAYGDLLLQSELVKGKNRIELLIWGDVDDQTLKPLRLWALNENITESAQWSYRSWSVPETPTSGKGTGRPAWYTATFAAPTVDKPLFLHLAKRGKGQIFLNGRNIGRFWSVGPQENYYLPSCWLREENQLMIFDETGASPLETSLRFCPQGPFAK
;
A
#
# COMPACT_ATOMS: atom_id res chain seq x y z
N VAL A 1 32.83 19.80 30.87
CA VAL A 1 33.05 20.17 29.44
C VAL A 1 31.75 20.78 28.92
N VAL A 2 31.82 21.86 28.14
CA VAL A 2 30.64 22.47 27.49
C VAL A 2 30.84 22.39 25.98
N LEU A 3 29.81 21.91 25.28
CA LEU A 3 29.79 21.80 23.83
C LEU A 3 29.01 22.97 23.22
N LEU A 4 29.65 23.67 22.28
CA LEU A 4 29.05 24.71 21.46
C LEU A 4 29.14 24.29 20.00
N HIS A 5 28.12 24.56 19.20
CA HIS A 5 28.17 24.31 17.77
C HIS A 5 27.53 25.42 16.95
N GLY A 6 27.93 25.52 15.68
CA GLY A 6 27.38 26.46 14.73
C GLY A 6 27.78 26.16 13.28
N PRO A 7 27.39 27.00 12.32
CA PRO A 7 27.79 26.84 10.92
C PRO A 7 29.32 26.92 10.78
N ALA A 8 29.89 26.09 9.90
CA ALA A 8 31.32 26.08 9.61
C ALA A 8 31.84 27.49 9.23
N GLY A 9 32.95 27.91 9.84
CA GLY A 9 33.56 29.22 9.59
C GLY A 9 32.85 30.41 10.25
N PHE A 10 31.74 30.19 10.97
CA PHE A 10 31.01 31.26 11.64
C PHE A 10 31.80 31.82 12.84
N ALA A 11 31.83 33.14 12.99
CA ALA A 11 32.46 33.81 14.13
C ALA A 11 31.48 33.90 15.32
N GLY A 12 31.78 33.18 16.39
CA GLY A 12 31.04 33.19 17.64
C GLY A 12 31.74 34.00 18.74
N LYS A 13 30.94 34.54 19.66
CA LYS A 13 31.41 35.16 20.91
C LYS A 13 30.67 34.56 22.08
N PHE A 14 31.37 34.34 23.18
CA PHE A 14 30.78 33.89 24.43
C PHE A 14 31.57 34.44 25.61
N ARG A 15 30.95 34.47 26.80
CA ARG A 15 31.56 34.99 28.03
C ARG A 15 31.50 33.94 29.12
N ILE A 16 32.64 33.67 29.76
CA ILE A 16 32.74 32.73 30.89
C ILE A 16 33.40 33.46 32.05
N ASN A 17 32.75 33.47 33.21
CA ASN A 17 33.25 34.11 34.44
C ASN A 17 33.79 35.54 34.21
N GLY A 18 33.08 36.33 33.41
CA GLY A 18 33.43 37.71 33.08
C GLY A 18 34.50 37.89 31.99
N LYS A 19 35.09 36.81 31.44
CA LYS A 19 36.07 36.86 30.35
C LYS A 19 35.41 36.64 29.00
N ASP A 20 35.55 37.60 28.10
CA ASP A 20 35.09 37.48 26.70
C ASP A 20 36.00 36.54 25.90
N GLN A 21 35.39 35.67 25.12
CA GLN A 21 36.05 34.76 24.20
C GLN A 21 35.47 34.95 22.80
N SER A 22 36.34 34.91 21.80
CA SER A 22 35.95 34.91 20.39
C SER A 22 36.48 33.64 19.74
N VAL A 23 35.64 32.95 18.97
CA VAL A 23 36.00 31.72 18.30
C VAL A 23 35.43 31.71 16.89
N VAL A 24 36.20 31.20 15.94
CA VAL A 24 35.67 30.80 14.63
C VAL A 24 35.35 29.32 14.70
N VAL A 25 34.12 28.95 14.37
CA VAL A 25 33.67 27.56 14.31
C VAL A 25 34.51 26.79 13.28
N PRO A 26 35.04 25.60 13.62
CA PRO A 26 35.87 24.82 12.70
C PRO A 26 35.21 24.59 11.35
N ALA A 27 36.00 24.56 10.27
CA ALA A 27 35.49 24.25 8.94
C ALA A 27 35.40 22.73 8.68
N GLY A 28 36.22 21.93 9.37
CA GLY A 28 36.28 20.48 9.23
C GLY A 28 35.91 19.73 10.52
N ASP A 29 36.20 18.43 10.52
CA ASP A 29 35.76 17.49 11.56
C ASP A 29 36.65 17.47 12.82
N GLU A 30 37.67 18.33 12.92
CA GLU A 30 38.48 18.48 14.13
C GLU A 30 37.80 19.46 15.12
N PRO A 31 37.42 19.00 16.33
CA PRO A 31 36.90 19.86 17.38
C PRO A 31 37.91 20.93 17.81
N LYS A 32 37.43 22.16 18.00
CA LYS A 32 38.26 23.22 18.60
C LYS A 32 38.08 23.27 20.11
N ILE A 33 39.17 23.06 20.84
CA ILE A 33 39.17 23.07 22.32
C ILE A 33 39.64 24.44 22.82
N ILE A 34 38.91 25.01 23.78
CA ILE A 34 39.27 26.25 24.48
C ILE A 34 39.09 26.02 25.97
N ASP A 35 40.17 26.10 26.74
CA ASP A 35 40.12 26.00 28.20
C ASP A 35 40.08 27.40 28.81
N VAL A 36 39.05 27.68 29.62
CA VAL A 36 38.85 28.95 30.33
C VAL A 36 38.65 28.67 31.81
N GLY A 37 39.76 28.73 32.57
CA GLY A 37 39.75 28.34 33.99
C GLY A 37 39.54 26.83 34.12
N ASP A 38 38.52 26.44 34.89
CA ASP A 38 38.09 25.06 35.10
C ASP A 38 37.10 24.55 34.04
N VAL A 39 36.64 25.44 33.15
CA VAL A 39 35.67 25.11 32.10
C VAL A 39 36.39 24.86 30.77
N ARG A 40 36.26 23.64 30.26
CA ARG A 40 36.63 23.28 28.89
C ARG A 40 35.46 23.50 27.93
N ILE A 41 35.67 24.31 26.91
CA ILE A 41 34.74 24.52 25.80
C ILE A 41 35.21 23.72 24.57
N VAL A 42 34.29 22.97 23.98
CA VAL A 42 34.49 22.26 22.72
C VAL A 42 33.59 22.89 21.68
N VAL A 43 34.18 23.45 20.63
CA VAL A 43 33.45 24.11 19.55
C VAL A 43 33.48 23.22 18.32
N LEU A 44 32.28 22.89 17.83
CA LEU A 44 32.06 22.01 16.68
C LEU A 44 31.36 22.77 15.55
N ASN A 45 31.58 22.33 14.32
CA ASN A 45 30.63 22.65 13.26
C ASN A 45 29.34 21.82 13.44
N SER A 46 28.21 22.29 12.91
CA SER A 46 26.92 21.62 13.08
C SER A 46 26.88 20.18 12.54
N GLU A 47 27.57 19.86 11.45
CA GLU A 47 27.63 18.50 10.90
C GLU A 47 28.37 17.53 11.82
N LEU A 48 29.48 17.98 12.42
CA LEU A 48 30.23 17.19 13.41
C LEU A 48 29.44 17.04 14.71
N ALA A 49 28.68 18.06 15.13
CA ALA A 49 27.81 17.99 16.29
C ALA A 49 26.76 16.88 16.16
N MET A 50 26.20 16.69 14.95
CA MET A 50 25.28 15.58 14.66
C MET A 50 25.94 14.19 14.68
N ARG A 51 27.29 14.14 14.60
CA ARG A 51 28.11 12.91 14.72
C ARG A 51 28.97 12.92 15.98
N THR A 52 28.48 13.58 17.02
CA THR A 52 29.11 13.61 18.34
C THR A 52 28.29 12.76 19.31
N TRP A 53 28.97 11.81 19.95
CA TRP A 53 28.35 10.82 20.82
C TRP A 53 28.95 10.91 22.21
N HIS A 54 28.11 10.76 23.22
CA HIS A 54 28.53 10.63 24.61
C HIS A 54 28.36 9.18 25.03
N VAL A 55 29.47 8.52 25.37
CA VAL A 55 29.50 7.13 25.83
C VAL A 55 30.44 7.04 27.01
N ASP A 56 29.94 6.49 28.12
CA ASP A 56 30.59 6.53 29.44
C ASP A 56 31.01 7.96 29.82
N GLU A 57 32.29 8.18 30.14
CA GLU A 57 32.88 9.47 30.47
C GLU A 57 33.53 10.16 29.25
N SER A 58 33.20 9.69 28.05
CA SER A 58 33.86 10.07 26.81
C SER A 58 32.93 10.73 25.80
N LEU A 59 33.48 11.69 25.06
CA LEU A 59 32.88 12.28 23.87
C LEU A 59 33.65 11.80 22.64
N LEU A 60 32.93 11.18 21.72
CA LEU A 60 33.43 10.71 20.43
C LEU A 60 32.93 11.65 19.33
N PHE A 61 33.84 12.16 18.51
CA PHE A 61 33.53 13.09 17.42
C PHE A 61 33.87 12.45 16.08
N GLY A 62 32.86 12.31 15.21
CA GLY A 62 33.03 11.80 13.85
C GLY A 62 32.37 10.45 13.53
N PRO A 63 32.26 9.47 14.44
CA PRO A 63 31.53 8.23 14.14
C PRO A 63 30.11 8.50 13.65
N ALA A 64 29.66 7.74 12.65
CA ALA A 64 28.29 7.80 12.17
C ALA A 64 27.30 7.16 13.16
N PHE A 65 27.78 6.20 13.95
CA PHE A 65 27.05 5.59 15.06
C PHE A 65 28.04 5.06 16.10
N VAL A 66 27.64 5.12 17.37
CA VAL A 66 28.35 4.50 18.49
C VAL A 66 27.35 3.64 19.25
N GLY A 67 27.69 2.38 19.47
CA GLY A 67 26.89 1.46 20.27
C GLY A 67 27.11 1.63 21.76
N GLU A 68 27.20 0.52 22.49
CA GLU A 68 27.24 0.55 23.97
C GLU A 68 28.59 1.01 24.53
N THR A 69 29.68 0.86 23.77
CA THR A 69 31.04 1.16 24.23
C THR A 69 31.82 1.98 23.22
N VAL A 70 32.93 2.58 23.66
CA VAL A 70 33.84 3.35 22.81
C VAL A 70 34.54 2.53 21.72
N ASP A 71 34.47 1.20 21.79
CA ASP A 71 35.01 0.29 20.76
C ASP A 71 33.95 -0.13 19.72
N ASP A 72 32.66 0.08 20.01
CA ASP A 72 31.54 -0.22 19.11
C ASP A 72 31.24 0.98 18.19
N LEU A 73 32.15 1.23 17.26
CA LEU A 73 32.11 2.39 16.37
C LEU A 73 31.76 2.00 14.93
N THR A 74 30.74 2.66 14.38
CA THR A 74 30.44 2.64 12.94
C THR A 74 30.76 4.00 12.33
N PHE A 75 31.51 4.00 11.23
CA PHE A 75 31.96 5.22 10.57
C PHE A 75 31.23 5.46 9.24
N ALA A 76 31.11 6.73 8.87
CA ALA A 76 30.60 7.12 7.57
C ALA A 76 31.55 6.62 6.46
N HIS A 77 31.00 6.41 5.25
CA HIS A 77 31.80 5.99 4.11
C HIS A 77 32.91 7.01 3.81
N GLY A 78 34.16 6.55 3.74
CA GLY A 78 35.32 7.39 3.44
C GLY A 78 35.90 8.15 4.65
N ALA A 79 35.36 7.97 5.86
CA ALA A 79 35.95 8.53 7.07
C ALA A 79 37.36 7.97 7.31
N LYS A 80 38.32 8.85 7.60
CA LYS A 80 39.74 8.49 7.79
C LYS A 80 40.21 8.61 9.25
N GLU A 81 39.45 9.34 10.05
CA GLU A 81 39.80 9.67 11.42
C GLU A 81 38.56 10.00 12.26
N TYR A 82 38.74 9.95 13.57
CA TYR A 82 37.78 10.44 14.56
C TYR A 82 38.53 10.95 15.80
N PHE A 83 37.83 11.70 16.65
CA PHE A 83 38.40 12.26 17.86
C PHE A 83 37.69 11.73 19.11
N LEU A 84 38.44 11.61 20.20
CA LEU A 84 37.96 11.13 21.50
C LEU A 84 38.41 12.10 22.59
N LEU A 85 37.49 12.47 23.47
CA LEU A 85 37.76 13.29 24.65
C LEU A 85 37.17 12.63 25.89
N THR A 86 38.01 12.21 26.83
CA THR A 86 37.55 11.59 28.10
C THR A 86 37.77 12.58 29.24
N GLY A 87 36.70 13.07 29.86
CA GLY A 87 36.76 14.09 30.91
C GLY A 87 37.60 15.33 30.53
N GLN A 88 38.62 15.65 31.34
CA GLN A 88 39.57 16.77 31.11
C GLN A 88 40.87 16.34 30.40
N SER A 89 40.96 15.12 29.88
CA SER A 89 42.16 14.64 29.14
C SER A 89 42.38 15.40 27.82
N ARG A 90 43.56 15.27 27.21
CA ARG A 90 43.81 15.89 25.90
C ARG A 90 42.95 15.22 24.83
N LEU A 91 42.45 16.01 23.87
CA LEU A 91 41.76 15.50 22.69
C LEU A 91 42.65 14.48 21.97
N SER A 92 42.17 13.25 21.85
CA SER A 92 42.86 12.14 21.20
C SER A 92 42.39 12.01 19.76
N HIS A 93 43.33 12.05 18.82
CA HIS A 93 43.08 11.80 17.40
C HIS A 93 43.34 10.32 17.09
N ARG A 94 42.36 9.63 16.52
CA ARG A 94 42.43 8.23 16.12
C ARG A 94 42.26 8.11 14.60
N LYS A 95 43.19 7.39 13.95
CA LYS A 95 43.05 7.01 12.55
C LYS A 95 42.13 5.81 12.40
N ILE A 96 41.23 5.87 11.42
CA ILE A 96 40.37 4.76 11.04
C ILE A 96 41.15 3.87 10.08
N SER A 97 41.46 2.66 10.52
CA SER A 97 41.94 1.60 9.63
C SER A 97 40.78 0.62 9.43
N GLN A 98 40.02 0.80 8.36
CA GLN A 98 39.06 -0.19 7.92
C GLN A 98 39.59 -0.84 6.63
N PRO A 99 39.86 -2.15 6.63
CA PRO A 99 40.16 -2.83 5.37
C PRO A 99 38.94 -2.72 4.45
N ALA A 100 39.18 -2.40 3.19
CA ALA A 100 38.13 -2.39 2.18
C ALA A 100 37.57 -3.82 2.02
N GLN A 101 36.48 -4.13 2.73
CA GLN A 101 35.84 -5.43 2.61
C GLN A 101 34.98 -5.45 1.36
N LYS A 102 35.36 -6.28 0.38
CA LYS A 102 34.54 -6.50 -0.81
C LYS A 102 33.25 -7.23 -0.40
N LEU A 103 32.13 -6.53 -0.46
CA LEU A 103 30.81 -7.10 -0.15
C LEU A 103 30.35 -7.98 -1.33
N VAL A 104 30.29 -9.30 -1.11
CA VAL A 104 29.76 -10.26 -2.09
C VAL A 104 28.52 -10.90 -1.52
N ALA A 105 27.36 -10.55 -2.06
CA ALA A 105 26.10 -11.12 -1.61
C ALA A 105 26.04 -12.63 -1.90
N PRO A 106 25.36 -13.44 -1.05
CA PRO A 106 25.15 -14.85 -1.32
C PRO A 106 24.50 -15.07 -2.69
N ARG A 107 24.85 -16.19 -3.33
CA ARG A 107 24.22 -16.57 -4.60
C ARG A 107 22.85 -17.18 -4.34
N LEU A 108 21.83 -16.64 -5.00
CA LEU A 108 20.50 -17.22 -5.01
C LEU A 108 20.45 -18.42 -5.96
N SER A 109 19.86 -19.53 -5.53
CA SER A 109 19.59 -20.68 -6.41
C SER A 109 18.58 -20.32 -7.51
N THR A 110 18.49 -21.15 -8.54
CA THR A 110 17.39 -21.04 -9.51
C THR A 110 16.04 -21.25 -8.80
N TRP A 111 15.06 -20.43 -9.15
CA TRP A 111 13.68 -20.60 -8.67
C TRP A 111 13.07 -21.89 -9.19
N LYS A 112 12.49 -22.66 -8.27
CA LYS A 112 11.68 -23.84 -8.57
C LYS A 112 10.24 -23.53 -8.23
N MET A 113 9.30 -23.83 -9.13
CA MET A 113 7.89 -23.78 -8.80
C MET A 113 7.61 -24.86 -7.75
N SER A 114 7.21 -24.43 -6.56
CA SER A 114 6.85 -25.30 -5.46
C SER A 114 5.35 -25.59 -5.46
N GLY A 115 4.49 -24.76 -6.06
CA GLY A 115 3.08 -25.10 -6.11
C GLY A 115 2.25 -24.20 -7.01
N VAL A 116 1.01 -24.62 -7.22
CA VAL A 116 -0.03 -23.90 -7.96
C VAL A 116 -1.34 -23.97 -7.20
N ALA A 117 -2.12 -22.91 -7.31
CA ALA A 117 -3.44 -22.81 -6.70
C ALA A 117 -4.40 -23.74 -7.44
N ASN A 118 -5.01 -24.66 -6.68
CA ASN A 118 -5.95 -25.65 -7.20
C ASN A 118 -7.40 -25.20 -7.01
N GLU A 119 -7.66 -24.15 -6.22
CA GLU A 119 -8.99 -23.62 -5.92
C GLU A 119 -9.86 -23.38 -7.15
N PRO A 120 -9.32 -22.88 -8.28
CA PRO A 120 -10.13 -22.71 -9.48
C PRO A 120 -10.54 -24.01 -10.17
N ILE A 121 -9.78 -25.10 -10.03
CA ILE A 121 -9.91 -26.31 -10.87
C ILE A 121 -10.27 -27.58 -10.10
N ASP A 122 -9.99 -27.63 -8.80
CA ASP A 122 -10.21 -28.80 -7.97
C ASP A 122 -11.56 -28.65 -7.26
N GLU A 123 -12.50 -29.48 -7.66
CA GLU A 123 -13.86 -29.51 -7.11
C GLU A 123 -13.91 -30.22 -5.75
N ASN A 124 -12.90 -31.04 -5.41
CA ASN A 124 -12.88 -31.86 -4.19
C ASN A 124 -12.28 -31.13 -2.98
N LEU A 125 -11.76 -29.91 -3.16
CA LEU A 125 -11.28 -29.12 -2.06
C LEU A 125 -12.40 -28.85 -1.06
N VAL A 126 -12.05 -28.83 0.23
CA VAL A 126 -13.00 -28.50 1.30
C VAL A 126 -13.16 -26.99 1.37
N TRP A 127 -14.40 -26.53 1.20
CA TRP A 127 -14.79 -25.13 1.31
C TRP A 127 -15.73 -24.92 2.50
N GLN A 128 -15.59 -23.79 3.17
CA GLN A 128 -16.49 -23.39 4.25
C GLN A 128 -17.70 -22.68 3.65
N LYS A 129 -18.90 -23.24 3.86
CA LYS A 129 -20.14 -22.68 3.33
C LYS A 129 -20.49 -21.37 4.02
N ILE A 130 -21.00 -20.41 3.25
CA ILE A 130 -21.57 -19.15 3.74
C ILE A 130 -22.91 -18.92 3.05
N ASP A 131 -23.81 -18.23 3.73
CA ASP A 131 -25.17 -17.97 3.24
C ASP A 131 -25.21 -16.93 2.12
N ARG A 132 -24.24 -16.01 2.12
CA ARG A 132 -24.06 -14.93 1.14
C ARG A 132 -22.60 -14.47 1.17
N PRO A 133 -22.15 -13.60 0.24
CA PRO A 133 -20.86 -12.96 0.34
C PRO A 133 -20.69 -12.23 1.69
N ARG A 134 -19.48 -12.31 2.26
CA ARG A 134 -19.12 -11.74 3.55
C ARG A 134 -17.78 -11.04 3.41
N ASP A 135 -17.65 -9.87 4.02
CA ASP A 135 -16.35 -9.19 4.10
C ASP A 135 -15.32 -10.06 4.84
N VAL A 136 -14.04 -9.78 4.61
CA VAL A 136 -12.96 -10.59 5.18
C VAL A 136 -12.85 -10.53 6.71
N ASP A 137 -13.29 -9.44 7.35
CA ASP A 137 -13.26 -9.32 8.80
C ASP A 137 -14.30 -10.28 9.42
N SER A 138 -15.51 -10.34 8.84
CA SER A 138 -16.54 -11.32 9.21
C SER A 138 -16.11 -12.77 9.01
N LEU A 139 -15.16 -13.04 8.11
CA LEU A 139 -14.58 -14.38 7.88
C LEU A 139 -13.35 -14.68 8.78
N GLY A 140 -12.89 -13.71 9.59
CA GLY A 140 -11.70 -13.83 10.42
C GLY A 140 -10.38 -13.75 9.64
N ILE A 141 -10.38 -13.20 8.42
CA ILE A 141 -9.21 -13.12 7.53
C ILE A 141 -8.65 -11.69 7.53
N ASN A 142 -7.68 -11.47 8.41
CA ASN A 142 -7.15 -10.12 8.65
C ASN A 142 -6.02 -9.72 7.70
N TYR A 143 -5.33 -10.69 7.08
CA TYR A 143 -4.16 -10.47 6.23
C TYR A 143 -4.10 -11.47 5.08
N GLY A 144 -3.31 -11.12 4.07
CA GLY A 144 -3.03 -12.01 2.95
C GLY A 144 -4.14 -12.03 1.92
N TYR A 145 -4.58 -13.23 1.57
CA TYR A 145 -5.61 -13.44 0.56
C TYR A 145 -6.77 -14.28 1.10
N VAL A 146 -7.87 -14.28 0.36
CA VAL A 146 -9.00 -15.17 0.59
C VAL A 146 -9.53 -15.68 -0.74
N TRP A 147 -10.00 -16.92 -0.74
CA TRP A 147 -10.75 -17.47 -1.85
C TRP A 147 -12.25 -17.41 -1.57
N TYR A 148 -13.02 -16.91 -2.53
CA TYR A 148 -14.47 -17.07 -2.58
C TYR A 148 -14.84 -17.97 -3.74
N ARG A 149 -15.92 -18.75 -3.55
CA ARG A 149 -16.53 -19.57 -4.60
C ARG A 149 -18.03 -19.36 -4.60
N ALA A 150 -18.58 -19.12 -5.78
CA ALA A 150 -20.01 -19.05 -6.05
C ALA A 150 -20.39 -20.09 -7.10
N GLU A 151 -21.31 -21.00 -6.76
CA GLU A 151 -21.90 -21.94 -7.71
C GLU A 151 -23.23 -21.39 -8.23
N ILE A 152 -23.28 -21.07 -9.52
CA ILE A 152 -24.42 -20.47 -10.20
C ILE A 152 -25.05 -21.54 -11.10
N ASN A 153 -26.36 -21.75 -10.97
CA ASN A 153 -27.10 -22.59 -11.91
C ASN A 153 -27.81 -21.71 -12.95
N ALA A 154 -27.36 -21.76 -14.20
CA ALA A 154 -27.94 -20.98 -15.29
C ALA A 154 -28.96 -21.81 -16.08
N GLU A 155 -30.19 -21.31 -16.23
CA GLU A 155 -31.25 -22.02 -16.98
C GLU A 155 -30.92 -22.21 -18.46
N ARG A 156 -30.13 -21.29 -19.03
CA ARG A 156 -29.67 -21.30 -20.42
C ARG A 156 -28.23 -20.81 -20.49
N ALA A 157 -27.51 -21.29 -21.50
CA ALA A 157 -26.21 -20.72 -21.84
C ALA A 157 -26.39 -19.28 -22.34
N GLY A 158 -25.44 -18.40 -22.02
CA GLY A 158 -25.55 -16.99 -22.38
C GLY A 158 -24.39 -16.15 -21.90
N LYS A 159 -24.23 -14.98 -22.52
CA LYS A 159 -23.28 -13.97 -22.06
C LYS A 159 -23.91 -13.15 -20.93
N LYS A 160 -23.10 -12.89 -19.90
CA LYS A 160 -23.39 -12.04 -18.76
C LYS A 160 -22.28 -11.01 -18.60
N HIS A 161 -22.59 -9.87 -18.01
CA HIS A 161 -21.65 -8.79 -17.75
C HIS A 161 -21.44 -8.65 -16.24
N LEU A 162 -20.55 -9.47 -15.68
CA LEU A 162 -20.33 -9.59 -14.24
C LEU A 162 -19.82 -8.26 -13.67
N TYR A 163 -20.53 -7.75 -12.67
CA TYR A 163 -20.19 -6.52 -11.96
C TYR A 163 -20.28 -6.75 -10.46
N LEU A 164 -19.25 -6.30 -9.74
CA LEU A 164 -19.07 -6.56 -8.31
C LEU A 164 -19.13 -5.22 -7.55
N PRO A 165 -20.31 -4.60 -7.39
CA PRO A 165 -20.43 -3.25 -6.82
C PRO A 165 -19.88 -3.17 -5.38
N GLU A 166 -19.96 -4.28 -4.67
CA GLU A 166 -19.60 -4.41 -3.25
C GLU A 166 -18.37 -5.31 -3.09
N CYS A 167 -17.33 -4.94 -3.85
CA CYS A 167 -16.01 -5.57 -3.84
C CYS A 167 -14.93 -4.50 -3.96
N GLU A 168 -14.36 -4.13 -2.82
CA GLU A 168 -13.30 -3.12 -2.79
C GLU A 168 -11.93 -3.67 -3.17
N ASP A 169 -11.63 -4.87 -2.72
CA ASP A 169 -10.32 -5.46 -2.94
C ASP A 169 -10.17 -6.02 -4.36
N ARG A 170 -8.91 -6.11 -4.79
CA ARG A 170 -8.56 -6.67 -6.09
C ARG A 170 -8.84 -8.17 -6.10
N ALA A 171 -9.54 -8.67 -7.12
CA ALA A 171 -9.94 -10.06 -7.23
C ALA A 171 -9.48 -10.68 -8.55
N ASN A 172 -8.67 -11.74 -8.52
CA ASN A 172 -8.42 -12.57 -9.69
C ASN A 172 -9.59 -13.54 -9.86
N ILE A 173 -10.34 -13.43 -10.96
CA ILE A 173 -11.61 -14.13 -11.19
C ILE A 173 -11.40 -15.27 -12.20
N PHE A 174 -11.93 -16.44 -11.86
CA PHE A 174 -11.95 -17.63 -12.69
C PHE A 174 -13.40 -18.08 -12.91
N LEU A 175 -13.72 -18.51 -14.12
CA LEU A 175 -15.00 -19.13 -14.47
C LEU A 175 -14.75 -20.54 -14.97
N ASN A 176 -15.36 -21.53 -14.32
CA ASN A 176 -15.23 -22.96 -14.66
C ASN A 176 -13.75 -23.37 -14.79
N GLY A 177 -12.93 -22.92 -13.83
CA GLY A 177 -11.48 -23.16 -13.76
C GLY A 177 -10.61 -22.39 -14.76
N LYS A 178 -11.19 -21.59 -15.65
CA LYS A 178 -10.45 -20.77 -16.61
C LYS A 178 -10.30 -19.33 -16.09
N PRO A 179 -9.13 -18.69 -16.24
CA PRO A 179 -8.97 -17.28 -15.92
C PRO A 179 -9.96 -16.44 -16.74
N LEU A 180 -10.66 -15.52 -16.08
CA LEU A 180 -11.66 -14.66 -16.70
C LEU A 180 -11.17 -13.21 -16.77
N ALA A 181 -10.87 -12.61 -15.62
CA ALA A 181 -10.44 -11.21 -15.52
C ALA A 181 -9.88 -10.91 -14.13
N VAL A 182 -9.37 -9.70 -13.94
CA VAL A 182 -9.03 -9.16 -12.63
C VAL A 182 -9.93 -7.97 -12.31
N TRP A 183 -10.70 -8.07 -11.24
CA TRP A 183 -11.50 -6.96 -10.70
C TRP A 183 -10.67 -6.09 -9.76
N GLY A 184 -10.99 -4.80 -9.69
CA GLY A 184 -10.39 -3.87 -8.74
C GLY A 184 -9.46 -2.86 -9.42
N ARG A 185 -8.36 -2.50 -8.74
CA ARG A 185 -7.49 -1.40 -9.17
C ARG A 185 -6.06 -1.83 -9.44
N GLY A 186 -5.35 -0.96 -10.15
CA GLY A 186 -3.96 -1.13 -10.56
C GLY A 186 -3.80 -2.02 -11.80
N ASP A 187 -2.56 -2.42 -12.07
CA ASP A 187 -2.17 -3.05 -13.34
C ASP A 187 -3.04 -4.26 -13.73
N GLY A 188 -3.57 -4.26 -14.95
CA GLY A 188 -4.43 -5.33 -15.48
C GLY A 188 -5.82 -5.50 -14.83
N ALA A 189 -6.22 -4.69 -13.84
CA ALA A 189 -7.55 -4.77 -13.24
C ALA A 189 -8.53 -3.74 -13.79
N VAL A 190 -9.82 -4.10 -13.75
CA VAL A 190 -10.94 -3.24 -14.19
C VAL A 190 -12.01 -3.15 -13.11
N ARG A 191 -12.72 -2.01 -13.05
CA ARG A 191 -13.97 -1.82 -12.29
C ARG A 191 -15.15 -1.52 -13.24
N GLU A 192 -15.20 -2.27 -14.33
CA GLU A 192 -16.26 -2.22 -15.34
C GLU A 192 -16.83 -3.63 -15.54
N PRO A 193 -18.05 -3.79 -16.10
CA PRO A 193 -18.66 -5.10 -16.27
C PRO A 193 -17.81 -6.05 -17.14
N ILE A 194 -17.52 -7.24 -16.59
CA ILE A 194 -16.67 -8.25 -17.22
C ILE A 194 -17.54 -9.22 -18.01
N THR A 195 -17.26 -9.40 -19.30
CA THR A 195 -18.01 -10.33 -20.13
C THR A 195 -17.67 -11.77 -19.76
N ALA A 196 -18.67 -12.53 -19.30
CA ALA A 196 -18.59 -13.94 -18.94
C ALA A 196 -19.56 -14.78 -19.79
N SER A 197 -19.08 -15.90 -20.31
CA SER A 197 -19.92 -16.85 -21.07
C SER A 197 -20.32 -18.00 -20.17
N LEU A 198 -21.54 -17.96 -19.64
CA LEU A 198 -22.10 -19.04 -18.82
C LEU A 198 -22.60 -20.18 -19.70
N VAL A 199 -22.40 -21.42 -19.25
CA VAL A 199 -23.01 -22.61 -19.84
C VAL A 199 -24.37 -22.89 -19.20
N LYS A 200 -25.24 -23.65 -19.86
CA LYS A 200 -26.47 -24.15 -19.22
C LYS A 200 -26.10 -25.08 -18.07
N GLY A 201 -26.78 -24.94 -16.93
CA GLY A 201 -26.52 -25.71 -15.72
C GLY A 201 -25.50 -25.04 -14.80
N LYS A 202 -24.68 -25.85 -14.13
CA LYS A 202 -23.70 -25.40 -13.13
C LYS A 202 -22.57 -24.59 -13.77
N ASN A 203 -22.30 -23.42 -13.20
CA ASN A 203 -21.14 -22.58 -13.46
C ASN A 203 -20.48 -22.25 -12.11
N VAL A 204 -19.16 -22.28 -12.06
CA VAL A 204 -18.39 -22.02 -10.83
C VAL A 204 -17.54 -20.78 -11.03
N LEU A 205 -17.84 -19.73 -10.28
CA LEU A 205 -16.95 -18.57 -10.13
C LEU A 205 -16.05 -18.80 -8.93
N THR A 206 -14.74 -18.77 -9.15
CA THR A 206 -13.74 -18.81 -8.08
C THR A 206 -12.92 -17.53 -8.12
N MET A 207 -12.69 -16.90 -6.97
CA MET A 207 -12.12 -15.56 -6.89
C MET A 207 -11.05 -15.51 -5.80
N LEU A 208 -9.83 -15.12 -6.15
CA LEU A 208 -8.75 -14.84 -5.18
C LEU A 208 -8.71 -13.35 -4.91
N LEU A 209 -9.03 -12.92 -3.69
CA LEU A 209 -9.03 -11.52 -3.30
C LEU A 209 -7.78 -11.18 -2.49
N ASP A 210 -7.11 -10.09 -2.86
CA ASP A 210 -5.97 -9.52 -2.15
C ASP A 210 -6.46 -8.54 -1.07
N ASN A 211 -6.31 -8.90 0.20
CA ASN A 211 -6.61 -8.00 1.29
C ASN A 211 -5.52 -6.91 1.38
N LEU A 212 -5.81 -5.72 0.84
CA LEU A 212 -4.86 -4.61 0.75
C LEU A 212 -4.70 -3.80 2.05
N GLY A 213 -5.31 -4.24 3.15
CA GLY A 213 -5.30 -3.55 4.43
C GLY A 213 -6.46 -2.57 4.60
N ARG A 214 -6.61 -2.02 5.80
CA ARG A 214 -7.70 -1.08 6.15
C ARG A 214 -7.25 0.36 6.03
N ILE A 215 -8.20 1.22 5.69
CA ILE A 215 -8.02 2.67 5.70
C ILE A 215 -7.93 3.12 7.17
N ASN A 216 -6.89 3.90 7.49
CA ASN A 216 -6.60 4.35 8.86
C ASN A 216 -6.90 5.85 9.10
N TYR A 217 -7.40 6.58 8.10
CA TYR A 217 -7.90 7.96 8.25
C TYR A 217 -8.92 8.32 7.18
N GLY A 218 -9.66 9.42 7.36
CA GLY A 218 -10.55 9.97 6.34
C GLY A 218 -11.94 9.33 6.30
N GLN A 219 -12.63 9.50 5.18
CA GLN A 219 -14.08 9.25 5.11
C GLN A 219 -14.45 7.78 4.92
N ASN A 220 -13.52 7.01 4.36
CA ASN A 220 -13.66 5.58 4.10
C ASN A 220 -13.14 4.76 5.29
N LEU A 221 -13.00 5.37 6.47
CA LEU A 221 -12.79 4.64 7.73
C LEU A 221 -13.94 3.66 7.95
N GLY A 222 -13.60 2.39 8.23
CA GLY A 222 -14.56 1.30 8.40
C GLY A 222 -15.10 0.72 7.09
N GLU A 223 -14.53 1.09 5.93
CA GLU A 223 -14.81 0.42 4.65
C GLU A 223 -14.56 -1.09 4.75
N LEU A 224 -15.55 -1.87 4.31
CA LEU A 224 -15.47 -3.32 4.28
C LEU A 224 -14.43 -3.79 3.26
N LYS A 225 -13.83 -4.95 3.53
CA LYS A 225 -12.75 -5.52 2.71
C LYS A 225 -13.17 -6.86 2.13
N GLY A 226 -12.57 -7.24 1.01
CA GLY A 226 -12.99 -8.38 0.22
C GLY A 226 -14.29 -8.13 -0.56
N LEU A 227 -15.15 -9.16 -0.59
CA LEU A 227 -16.42 -9.19 -1.31
C LEU A 227 -17.55 -9.40 -0.30
N TRP A 228 -18.41 -8.40 -0.12
CA TRP A 228 -19.51 -8.46 0.86
C TRP A 228 -20.90 -8.37 0.22
N GLY A 229 -20.98 -8.13 -1.08
CA GLY A 229 -22.23 -8.12 -1.83
C GLY A 229 -22.23 -9.04 -3.04
N HIS A 230 -23.39 -9.12 -3.67
CA HIS A 230 -23.65 -10.02 -4.78
C HIS A 230 -23.00 -9.56 -6.11
N ILE A 231 -22.93 -10.48 -7.06
CA ILE A 231 -22.47 -10.23 -8.43
C ILE A 231 -23.68 -10.08 -9.36
N TYR A 232 -23.66 -9.02 -10.17
CA TYR A 232 -24.77 -8.63 -11.02
C TYR A 232 -24.42 -8.73 -12.51
N ASP A 233 -25.45 -8.90 -13.34
CA ASP A 233 -25.41 -8.61 -14.77
C ASP A 233 -25.67 -7.11 -14.93
N ALA A 234 -24.64 -6.34 -15.28
CA ALA A 234 -24.73 -4.90 -15.31
C ALA A 234 -24.63 -4.31 -16.71
N ALA A 235 -25.35 -3.22 -16.94
CA ALA A 235 -25.28 -2.44 -18.17
C ALA A 235 -24.90 -0.98 -17.89
N ALA A 236 -24.06 -0.41 -18.76
CA ALA A 236 -23.72 1.01 -18.69
C ALA A 236 -24.96 1.88 -18.92
N ILE A 237 -25.15 2.88 -18.06
CA ILE A 237 -26.10 3.96 -18.31
C ILE A 237 -25.33 5.10 -18.96
N LYS A 238 -25.70 5.44 -20.20
CA LYS A 238 -25.07 6.54 -20.93
C LYS A 238 -25.43 7.88 -20.29
N LEU A 239 -24.41 8.62 -19.86
CA LEU A 239 -24.57 9.96 -19.33
C LEU A 239 -24.64 10.98 -20.46
N SER A 240 -25.56 11.95 -20.34
CA SER A 240 -25.58 13.15 -21.17
C SER A 240 -24.48 14.12 -20.73
N LYS A 241 -24.15 15.09 -21.60
CA LYS A 241 -23.25 16.19 -21.22
C LYS A 241 -23.81 16.90 -19.99
N PRO A 242 -23.01 17.10 -18.91
CA PRO A 242 -23.51 17.73 -17.70
C PRO A 242 -23.82 19.21 -17.97
N ALA A 243 -24.96 19.67 -17.46
CA ALA A 243 -25.28 21.10 -17.38
C ALA A 243 -25.08 21.54 -15.93
N PHE A 244 -24.11 22.43 -15.70
CA PHE A 244 -23.79 22.94 -14.37
C PHE A 244 -24.54 24.24 -14.09
N LYS A 245 -25.28 24.26 -12.97
CA LYS A 245 -25.92 25.47 -12.45
C LYS A 245 -25.23 25.87 -11.15
N LYS A 246 -24.67 27.09 -11.10
CA LYS A 246 -24.10 27.66 -9.89
C LYS A 246 -25.19 27.88 -8.84
N LEU A 247 -24.89 27.54 -7.58
CA LEU A 247 -25.75 27.79 -6.43
C LEU A 247 -25.07 28.78 -5.48
N ALA A 248 -25.87 29.57 -4.76
CA ALA A 248 -25.36 30.50 -3.77
C ALA A 248 -25.01 29.79 -2.45
N GLU A 249 -25.87 28.86 -2.02
CA GLU A 249 -25.79 28.20 -0.71
C GLU A 249 -26.23 26.73 -0.81
N PHE A 250 -26.00 25.97 0.25
CA PHE A 250 -26.46 24.59 0.43
C PHE A 250 -26.97 24.36 1.86
N ASP A 251 -27.82 23.35 2.03
CA ASP A 251 -28.20 22.87 3.36
C ASP A 251 -27.05 22.09 4.00
N GLU A 252 -26.52 22.60 5.11
CA GLU A 252 -25.39 21.99 5.82
C GLU A 252 -25.69 20.57 6.33
N ARG A 253 -26.96 20.20 6.49
CA ARG A 253 -27.38 18.85 6.89
C ARG A 253 -27.06 17.77 5.85
N ILE A 254 -26.72 18.16 4.63
CA ILE A 254 -26.23 17.26 3.57
C ILE A 254 -24.84 16.70 3.95
N ILE A 255 -24.08 17.44 4.76
CA ILE A 255 -22.74 17.02 5.20
C ILE A 255 -22.88 16.07 6.39
N PRO A 256 -22.35 14.84 6.32
CA PRO A 256 -22.40 13.91 7.44
C PRO A 256 -21.78 14.51 8.70
N ARG A 257 -22.35 14.22 9.88
CA ARG A 257 -21.87 14.78 11.17
C ARG A 257 -20.37 14.58 11.41
N ARG A 258 -19.81 13.44 10.99
CA ARG A 258 -18.38 13.13 11.10
C ARG A 258 -17.47 14.02 10.22
N LEU A 259 -18.05 14.74 9.27
CA LEU A 259 -17.37 15.56 8.26
C LEU A 259 -17.67 17.06 8.40
N THR A 260 -18.31 17.49 9.48
CA THR A 260 -18.64 18.91 9.72
C THR A 260 -17.42 19.82 9.79
N HIS A 261 -16.25 19.27 10.14
CA HIS A 261 -14.98 19.99 10.07
C HIS A 261 -14.63 20.51 8.66
N LEU A 262 -15.24 19.96 7.60
CA LEU A 262 -15.08 20.43 6.23
C LEU A 262 -15.92 21.67 5.91
N LEU A 263 -16.98 21.98 6.69
CA LEU A 263 -17.94 23.04 6.39
C LEU A 263 -17.30 24.41 6.13
N PRO A 264 -16.35 24.91 6.94
CA PRO A 264 -15.72 26.20 6.67
C PRO A 264 -15.08 26.26 5.28
N GLY A 265 -14.36 25.20 4.88
CA GLY A 265 -13.73 25.10 3.57
C GLY A 265 -14.75 24.98 2.45
N LEU A 266 -15.81 24.18 2.63
CA LEU A 266 -16.88 24.04 1.64
C LEU A 266 -17.61 25.37 1.39
N LYS A 267 -17.86 26.16 2.43
CA LYS A 267 -18.51 27.49 2.32
C LYS A 267 -17.66 28.51 1.54
N SER A 268 -16.33 28.36 1.55
CA SER A 268 -15.44 29.22 0.77
C SER A 268 -15.34 28.86 -0.71
N LEU A 269 -15.86 27.70 -1.13
CA LEU A 269 -15.76 27.21 -2.50
C LEU A 269 -17.02 27.52 -3.32
N PRO A 270 -16.89 27.73 -4.65
CA PRO A 270 -18.06 27.80 -5.50
C PRO A 270 -18.81 26.47 -5.49
N LEU A 271 -20.13 26.55 -5.43
CA LEU A 271 -21.02 25.39 -5.44
C LEU A 271 -21.75 25.27 -6.77
N TRP A 272 -21.73 24.06 -7.33
CA TRP A 272 -22.40 23.73 -8.58
C TRP A 272 -23.34 22.55 -8.41
N ARG A 273 -24.42 22.57 -9.19
CA ARG A 273 -25.36 21.47 -9.30
C ARG A 273 -25.43 20.97 -10.73
N THR A 274 -25.48 19.66 -10.90
CA THR A 274 -25.94 19.02 -12.13
C THR A 274 -26.92 17.89 -11.83
N THR A 275 -27.69 17.47 -12.84
CA THR A 275 -28.77 16.49 -12.66
C THR A 275 -28.69 15.41 -13.72
N ILE A 276 -28.92 14.17 -13.31
CA ILE A 276 -29.03 12.99 -14.16
C ILE A 276 -30.45 12.46 -13.99
N ASP A 277 -31.25 12.56 -15.05
CA ASP A 277 -32.62 12.07 -15.09
C ASP A 277 -32.66 10.68 -15.74
N LEU A 278 -33.28 9.73 -15.06
CA LEU A 278 -33.36 8.32 -15.46
C LEU A 278 -34.80 7.85 -15.45
N THR A 279 -35.15 6.93 -16.34
CA THR A 279 -36.46 6.26 -16.32
C THR A 279 -36.29 4.77 -16.20
N LEU A 280 -36.77 4.21 -15.08
CA LEU A 280 -36.66 2.80 -14.74
C LEU A 280 -37.98 2.08 -15.02
N LYS A 281 -37.94 1.02 -15.84
CA LYS A 281 -39.13 0.21 -16.19
C LYS A 281 -39.46 -0.78 -15.07
N PRO A 282 -38.57 -1.73 -14.72
CA PRO A 282 -38.49 -2.28 -13.37
C PRO A 282 -37.59 -1.38 -12.50
N VAL A 283 -37.80 -1.37 -11.18
CA VAL A 283 -36.86 -0.74 -10.25
C VAL A 283 -35.65 -1.65 -10.14
N THR A 284 -34.53 -1.23 -10.73
CA THR A 284 -33.25 -1.93 -10.62
C THR A 284 -32.27 -1.05 -9.84
N PRO A 285 -31.39 -1.64 -9.00
CA PRO A 285 -30.32 -0.91 -8.38
C PRO A 285 -29.42 -0.21 -9.40
N ILE A 286 -28.88 0.94 -9.03
CA ILE A 286 -27.90 1.67 -9.83
C ILE A 286 -26.64 1.82 -9.02
N HIS A 287 -25.51 1.36 -9.56
CA HIS A 287 -24.22 1.66 -8.98
C HIS A 287 -23.62 2.91 -9.62
N LEU A 288 -23.30 3.91 -8.79
CA LEU A 288 -22.55 5.10 -9.15
C LEU A 288 -21.11 4.90 -8.72
N SER A 289 -20.18 5.02 -9.66
CA SER A 289 -18.75 4.89 -9.37
C SER A 289 -17.93 5.97 -10.08
N TYR A 290 -16.87 6.45 -9.46
CA TYR A 290 -15.87 7.28 -10.13
C TYR A 290 -14.48 7.08 -9.55
N HIS A 291 -13.45 7.42 -10.32
CA HIS A 291 -12.07 7.49 -9.90
C HIS A 291 -11.38 8.70 -10.54
N GLY A 292 -10.73 9.54 -9.73
CA GLY A 292 -10.02 10.74 -10.20
C GLY A 292 -10.85 12.02 -10.24
N ILE A 293 -11.99 12.09 -9.54
CA ILE A 293 -12.71 13.35 -9.33
C ILE A 293 -12.20 13.99 -8.04
N ASP A 294 -11.30 14.98 -8.15
CA ASP A 294 -10.73 15.75 -7.02
C ASP A 294 -11.68 16.87 -6.56
N ARG A 295 -12.92 16.52 -6.22
CA ARG A 295 -13.94 17.47 -5.71
C ARG A 295 -14.71 16.82 -4.58
N SER A 296 -15.14 17.62 -3.61
CA SER A 296 -16.19 17.18 -2.70
C SER A 296 -17.51 17.14 -3.46
N MET A 297 -18.27 16.06 -3.31
CA MET A 297 -19.51 15.82 -4.03
C MET A 297 -20.57 15.19 -3.13
N ALA A 298 -21.78 15.76 -3.11
CA ALA A 298 -22.96 15.13 -2.53
C ALA A 298 -23.81 14.52 -3.64
N VAL A 299 -24.34 13.32 -3.40
CA VAL A 299 -25.28 12.64 -4.27
C VAL A 299 -26.64 12.62 -3.60
N ILE A 300 -27.64 13.17 -4.28
CA ILE A 300 -29.03 13.22 -3.83
C ILE A 300 -29.86 12.45 -4.84
N CYS A 301 -30.63 11.46 -4.42
CA CYS A 301 -31.52 10.70 -5.28
C CYS A 301 -32.96 10.91 -4.85
N ASN A 302 -33.81 11.40 -5.76
CA ASN A 302 -35.23 11.70 -5.51
C ASN A 302 -35.46 12.54 -4.24
N GLY A 303 -34.61 13.55 -4.03
CA GLY A 303 -34.66 14.46 -2.88
C GLY A 303 -34.08 13.92 -1.58
N ARG A 304 -33.59 12.68 -1.55
CA ARG A 304 -32.91 12.07 -0.38
C ARG A 304 -31.40 12.11 -0.57
N VAL A 305 -30.66 12.56 0.45
CA VAL A 305 -29.19 12.52 0.44
C VAL A 305 -28.75 11.07 0.52
N ALA A 306 -28.12 10.57 -0.54
CA ALA A 306 -27.65 9.19 -0.64
C ALA A 306 -26.19 9.05 -0.18
N ALA A 307 -25.33 10.01 -0.53
CA ALA A 307 -23.93 10.00 -0.10
C ALA A 307 -23.29 11.39 -0.11
N PHE A 308 -22.19 11.51 0.62
CA PHE A 308 -21.24 12.61 0.50
C PHE A 308 -19.82 12.05 0.38
N PHE A 309 -19.12 12.47 -0.65
CA PHE A 309 -17.71 12.19 -0.89
C PHE A 309 -16.91 13.47 -0.72
N GLY A 310 -15.87 13.44 0.10
CA GLY A 310 -14.95 14.56 0.26
C GLY A 310 -13.85 14.54 -0.79
N ARG A 311 -13.21 15.69 -0.97
CA ARG A 311 -12.07 15.88 -1.87
C ARG A 311 -10.97 14.82 -1.70
N ASN A 312 -10.66 14.41 -0.47
CA ASN A 312 -9.63 13.40 -0.18
C ASN A 312 -10.07 11.96 -0.50
N GLY A 313 -11.25 11.76 -1.06
CA GLY A 313 -11.78 10.45 -1.42
C GLY A 313 -11.16 9.86 -2.68
N ALA A 314 -10.67 10.68 -3.63
CA ALA A 314 -10.10 10.33 -4.95
C ALA A 314 -10.90 9.32 -5.82
N TYR A 315 -11.92 8.68 -5.27
CA TYR A 315 -12.88 7.77 -5.84
C TYR A 315 -14.16 7.82 -5.00
N GLY A 316 -15.23 7.30 -5.57
CA GLY A 316 -16.48 7.10 -4.83
C GLY A 316 -17.25 5.96 -5.46
N ASP A 317 -17.80 5.11 -4.61
CA ASP A 317 -18.64 3.97 -4.98
C ASP A 317 -19.93 4.08 -4.14
N LEU A 318 -21.08 4.03 -4.80
CA LEU A 318 -22.39 4.19 -4.17
C LEU A 318 -23.42 3.30 -4.87
N LEU A 319 -24.03 2.41 -4.09
CA LEU A 319 -25.13 1.59 -4.54
C LEU A 319 -26.47 2.25 -4.18
N LEU A 320 -27.14 2.81 -5.19
CA LEU A 320 -28.50 3.36 -5.05
C LEU A 320 -29.51 2.22 -5.18
N GLN A 321 -30.37 2.08 -4.17
CA GLN A 321 -31.41 1.05 -4.13
C GLN A 321 -32.71 1.65 -3.59
N SER A 322 -32.76 1.86 -2.28
CA SER A 322 -33.97 2.24 -1.55
C SER A 322 -34.51 3.62 -1.94
N GLU A 323 -33.68 4.43 -2.60
CA GLU A 323 -33.97 5.75 -3.10
C GLU A 323 -34.69 5.73 -4.46
N LEU A 324 -34.55 4.64 -5.21
CA LEU A 324 -35.06 4.51 -6.58
C LEU A 324 -36.52 4.06 -6.59
N VAL A 325 -37.27 4.59 -7.55
CA VAL A 325 -38.70 4.27 -7.75
C VAL A 325 -38.98 3.85 -9.18
N LYS A 326 -40.14 3.22 -9.41
CA LYS A 326 -40.58 2.87 -10.76
C LYS A 326 -40.89 4.16 -11.53
N GLY A 327 -40.46 4.25 -12.79
CA GLY A 327 -40.65 5.43 -13.62
C GLY A 327 -39.50 6.44 -13.47
N LYS A 328 -39.83 7.72 -13.37
CA LYS A 328 -38.84 8.82 -13.40
C LYS A 328 -38.08 8.90 -12.08
N ASN A 329 -36.77 8.97 -12.19
CA ASN A 329 -35.83 9.18 -11.09
C ASN A 329 -34.91 10.34 -11.43
N ARG A 330 -34.52 11.10 -10.40
CA ARG A 330 -33.55 12.20 -10.53
C ARG A 330 -32.42 12.01 -9.55
N ILE A 331 -31.20 11.99 -10.07
CA ILE A 331 -29.97 12.05 -9.28
C ILE A 331 -29.39 13.46 -9.42
N GLU A 332 -29.25 14.17 -8.32
CA GLU A 332 -28.60 15.48 -8.27
C GLU A 332 -27.20 15.32 -7.68
N LEU A 333 -26.22 15.94 -8.34
CA LEU A 333 -24.84 16.02 -7.87
C LEU A 333 -24.58 17.47 -7.45
N LEU A 334 -24.27 17.67 -6.17
CA LEU A 334 -23.74 18.94 -5.67
C LEU A 334 -22.23 18.83 -5.60
N ILE A 335 -21.51 19.76 -6.24
CA ILE A 335 -20.06 19.70 -6.41
C ILE A 335 -19.45 21.01 -5.92
N TRP A 336 -18.51 20.91 -4.98
CA TRP A 336 -17.79 22.07 -4.44
C TRP A 336 -16.43 22.23 -5.11
N GLY A 337 -16.16 23.44 -5.60
CA GLY A 337 -14.96 23.81 -6.37
C GLY A 337 -15.28 24.11 -7.83
N ASP A 338 -14.28 24.59 -8.58
CA ASP A 338 -14.46 24.90 -10.01
C ASP A 338 -14.75 23.63 -10.81
N VAL A 339 -15.70 23.73 -11.75
CA VAL A 339 -16.13 22.63 -12.60
C VAL A 339 -16.08 23.03 -14.07
N ASP A 340 -15.84 22.03 -14.91
CA ASP A 340 -15.81 22.12 -16.36
C ASP A 340 -16.41 20.84 -16.98
N ASP A 341 -16.43 20.78 -18.31
CA ASP A 341 -16.95 19.63 -19.06
C ASP A 341 -16.15 18.33 -18.83
N GLN A 342 -14.92 18.39 -18.30
CA GLN A 342 -14.10 17.22 -18.01
C GLN A 342 -14.29 16.69 -16.59
N THR A 343 -14.79 17.53 -15.67
CA THR A 343 -14.89 17.23 -14.23
C THR A 343 -15.62 15.91 -13.94
N LEU A 344 -16.71 15.63 -14.65
CA LEU A 344 -17.50 14.40 -14.46
C LEU A 344 -17.20 13.30 -15.48
N LYS A 345 -16.19 13.46 -16.34
CA LYS A 345 -15.79 12.43 -17.32
C LYS A 345 -15.45 11.08 -16.68
N PRO A 346 -14.89 10.98 -15.45
CA PRO A 346 -14.66 9.70 -14.79
C PRO A 346 -15.90 9.07 -14.15
N LEU A 347 -17.03 9.79 -14.07
CA LEU A 347 -18.26 9.27 -13.49
C LEU A 347 -18.84 8.14 -14.36
N ARG A 348 -19.28 7.07 -13.72
CA ARG A 348 -19.96 5.94 -14.34
C ARG A 348 -21.23 5.62 -13.57
N LEU A 349 -22.25 5.18 -14.30
CA LEU A 349 -23.48 4.63 -13.77
C LEU A 349 -23.72 3.26 -14.40
N TRP A 350 -24.05 2.28 -13.56
CA TRP A 350 -24.31 0.90 -13.97
C TRP A 350 -25.69 0.47 -13.47
N ALA A 351 -26.58 0.08 -14.37
CA ALA A 351 -27.83 -0.56 -14.02
C ALA A 351 -27.55 -2.03 -13.68
N LEU A 352 -27.93 -2.47 -12.48
CA LEU A 352 -27.76 -3.85 -12.03
C LEU A 352 -29.02 -4.64 -12.38
N ASN A 353 -29.06 -5.20 -13.59
CA ASN A 353 -30.29 -5.72 -14.19
C ASN A 353 -30.73 -7.07 -13.62
N GLU A 354 -29.76 -7.89 -13.21
CA GLU A 354 -30.01 -9.22 -12.66
C GLU A 354 -28.96 -9.52 -11.59
N ASN A 355 -29.37 -10.03 -10.43
CA ASN A 355 -28.44 -10.59 -9.47
C ASN A 355 -28.12 -12.04 -9.88
N ILE A 356 -27.01 -12.24 -10.57
CA ILE A 356 -26.60 -13.55 -11.09
C ILE A 356 -26.32 -14.55 -9.95
N THR A 357 -26.04 -14.04 -8.76
CA THR A 357 -25.66 -14.84 -7.58
C THR A 357 -26.71 -14.87 -6.48
N GLU A 358 -27.94 -14.47 -6.77
CA GLU A 358 -29.04 -14.45 -5.81
C GLU A 358 -29.29 -15.85 -5.21
N SER A 359 -29.36 -16.85 -6.09
CA SER A 359 -29.57 -18.25 -5.71
C SER A 359 -28.28 -19.07 -5.67
N ALA A 360 -27.11 -18.41 -5.73
CA ALA A 360 -25.84 -19.11 -5.77
C ALA A 360 -25.49 -19.74 -4.42
N GLN A 361 -24.84 -20.90 -4.46
CA GLN A 361 -24.23 -21.47 -3.27
C GLN A 361 -22.87 -20.83 -3.05
N TRP A 362 -22.72 -20.15 -1.90
CA TRP A 362 -21.50 -19.44 -1.55
C TRP A 362 -20.63 -20.25 -0.59
N SER A 363 -19.33 -20.12 -0.79
CA SER A 363 -18.34 -20.68 0.12
C SER A 363 -17.03 -19.91 0.04
N TYR A 364 -16.18 -20.08 1.04
CA TYR A 364 -14.85 -19.49 1.07
C TYR A 364 -13.81 -20.49 1.55
N ARG A 365 -12.55 -20.15 1.30
CA ARG A 365 -11.40 -20.87 1.82
C ARG A 365 -10.30 -19.86 2.15
N SER A 366 -9.71 -19.99 3.33
CA SER A 366 -8.52 -19.21 3.67
C SER A 366 -7.40 -19.54 2.70
N TRP A 367 -6.70 -18.51 2.22
CA TRP A 367 -5.48 -18.73 1.47
C TRP A 367 -4.39 -19.22 2.42
N SER A 368 -3.63 -20.22 2.00
CA SER A 368 -2.52 -20.76 2.76
C SER A 368 -1.33 -21.02 1.84
N VAL A 369 -0.13 -20.87 2.40
CA VAL A 369 1.08 -21.37 1.74
C VAL A 369 1.00 -22.90 1.66
N PRO A 370 1.27 -23.54 0.51
CA PRO A 370 1.24 -24.99 0.39
C PRO A 370 2.34 -25.62 1.25
N GLU A 371 1.96 -26.61 2.06
CA GLU A 371 2.89 -27.38 2.89
C GLU A 371 3.74 -28.33 2.04
N THR A 372 3.13 -28.91 1.00
CA THR A 372 3.77 -29.88 0.09
C THR A 372 3.76 -29.34 -1.33
N PRO A 373 4.83 -29.58 -2.11
CA PRO A 373 4.86 -29.10 -3.47
C PRO A 373 3.71 -29.67 -4.32
N THR A 374 2.99 -28.81 -5.05
CA THR A 374 1.94 -29.24 -5.97
C THR A 374 2.42 -29.20 -7.42
N SER A 375 2.09 -30.24 -8.20
CA SER A 375 2.44 -30.34 -9.61
C SER A 375 1.39 -29.67 -10.50
N GLY A 376 1.80 -28.85 -11.47
CA GLY A 376 0.91 -28.30 -12.49
C GLY A 376 1.58 -27.24 -13.35
N LYS A 377 0.92 -26.76 -14.41
CA LYS A 377 1.38 -25.57 -15.17
C LYS A 377 0.96 -24.30 -14.41
N GLY A 378 1.93 -23.44 -14.09
CA GLY A 378 1.71 -22.18 -13.35
C GLY A 378 1.10 -21.05 -14.17
N THR A 379 1.24 -21.06 -15.50
CA THR A 379 0.79 -19.94 -16.34
C THR A 379 -0.71 -19.68 -16.23
N GLY A 380 -1.08 -18.49 -15.76
CA GLY A 380 -2.47 -18.04 -15.64
C GLY A 380 -3.17 -18.45 -14.35
N ARG A 381 -2.45 -19.01 -13.36
CA ARG A 381 -2.98 -19.33 -12.04
C ARG A 381 -2.00 -18.93 -10.95
N PRO A 382 -2.46 -18.57 -9.74
CA PRO A 382 -1.55 -18.23 -8.67
C PRO A 382 -0.59 -19.38 -8.37
N ALA A 383 0.70 -19.07 -8.19
CA ALA A 383 1.73 -20.08 -8.02
C ALA A 383 2.76 -19.65 -6.97
N TRP A 384 3.42 -20.65 -6.39
CA TRP A 384 4.50 -20.49 -5.43
C TRP A 384 5.81 -20.94 -6.05
N TYR A 385 6.86 -20.17 -5.80
CA TYR A 385 8.23 -20.44 -6.22
C TYR A 385 9.14 -20.39 -5.02
N THR A 386 10.12 -21.29 -4.97
CA THR A 386 11.13 -21.33 -3.91
C THR A 386 12.54 -21.26 -4.50
N ALA A 387 13.43 -20.56 -3.80
CA ALA A 387 14.86 -20.55 -4.04
C ALA A 387 15.59 -20.58 -2.69
N THR A 388 16.84 -21.02 -2.67
CA THR A 388 17.65 -21.09 -1.46
C THR A 388 18.95 -20.31 -1.60
N PHE A 389 19.55 -19.95 -0.46
CA PHE A 389 20.85 -19.31 -0.38
C PHE A 389 21.48 -19.55 1.01
N ALA A 390 22.81 -19.64 1.05
CA ALA A 390 23.56 -19.72 2.30
C ALA A 390 23.59 -18.39 3.05
N ALA A 391 23.81 -18.43 4.37
CA ALA A 391 23.99 -17.24 5.18
C ALA A 391 25.07 -16.29 4.62
N PRO A 392 24.89 -14.96 4.72
CA PRO A 392 25.94 -14.01 4.36
C PRO A 392 27.15 -14.18 5.30
N THR A 393 28.35 -14.03 4.74
CA THR A 393 29.61 -14.10 5.51
C THR A 393 29.95 -12.80 6.24
N VAL A 394 29.12 -11.77 6.08
CA VAL A 394 29.30 -10.43 6.65
C VAL A 394 27.99 -9.95 7.24
N ASP A 395 28.08 -9.24 8.37
CA ASP A 395 26.93 -8.61 9.01
C ASP A 395 26.62 -7.26 8.35
N LYS A 396 25.92 -7.32 7.22
CA LYS A 396 25.46 -6.15 6.46
C LYS A 396 24.01 -6.34 6.02
N PRO A 397 23.22 -5.26 5.94
CA PRO A 397 21.83 -5.32 5.48
C PRO A 397 21.72 -5.99 4.10
N LEU A 398 21.06 -7.16 4.08
CA LEU A 398 20.84 -7.97 2.89
C LEU A 398 19.42 -7.75 2.37
N PHE A 399 19.28 -7.63 1.05
CA PHE A 399 18.00 -7.40 0.39
C PHE A 399 17.80 -8.41 -0.73
N LEU A 400 16.56 -8.86 -0.92
CA LEU A 400 16.11 -9.45 -2.17
C LEU A 400 15.72 -8.31 -3.12
N HIS A 401 16.45 -8.19 -4.23
CA HIS A 401 16.04 -7.39 -5.36
C HIS A 401 15.12 -8.20 -6.27
N LEU A 402 13.96 -7.65 -6.57
CA LEU A 402 12.96 -8.20 -7.47
C LEU A 402 12.53 -7.10 -8.45
N ALA A 403 12.70 -7.35 -9.74
CA ALA A 403 12.26 -6.42 -10.79
C ALA A 403 10.74 -6.19 -10.71
N LYS A 404 10.26 -5.02 -11.16
CA LYS A 404 8.84 -4.62 -11.16
C LYS A 404 7.99 -5.43 -12.14
N ARG A 405 7.75 -6.70 -11.82
CA ARG A 405 6.89 -7.60 -12.60
C ARG A 405 5.95 -8.34 -11.67
N GLY A 406 4.70 -8.49 -12.11
CA GLY A 406 3.70 -9.27 -11.38
C GLY A 406 3.23 -8.61 -10.08
N LYS A 407 2.58 -9.43 -9.25
CA LYS A 407 2.07 -9.04 -7.95
C LYS A 407 1.96 -10.27 -7.06
N GLY A 408 2.31 -10.11 -5.79
CA GLY A 408 2.16 -11.18 -4.83
C GLY A 408 2.93 -10.95 -3.54
N GLN A 409 3.35 -12.03 -2.88
CA GLN A 409 3.97 -11.99 -1.55
C GLN A 409 5.29 -12.72 -1.47
N ILE A 410 6.15 -12.25 -0.59
CA ILE A 410 7.51 -12.76 -0.40
C ILE A 410 7.65 -13.27 1.02
N PHE A 411 8.30 -14.41 1.17
CA PHE A 411 8.56 -15.06 2.45
C PHE A 411 10.04 -15.43 2.59
N LEU A 412 10.58 -15.26 3.79
CA LEU A 412 11.89 -15.74 4.21
C LEU A 412 11.69 -16.76 5.33
N ASN A 413 12.14 -18.00 5.11
CA ASN A 413 12.05 -19.07 6.09
C ASN A 413 10.64 -19.24 6.71
N GLY A 414 9.60 -19.08 5.87
CA GLY A 414 8.18 -19.17 6.26
C GLY A 414 7.57 -17.88 6.81
N ARG A 415 8.34 -16.80 7.00
CA ARG A 415 7.85 -15.51 7.50
C ARG A 415 7.62 -14.54 6.34
N ASN A 416 6.47 -13.89 6.29
CA ASN A 416 6.19 -12.87 5.27
C ASN A 416 7.11 -11.67 5.47
N ILE A 417 7.78 -11.23 4.39
CA ILE A 417 8.70 -10.08 4.41
C ILE A 417 8.23 -8.93 3.51
N GLY A 418 7.10 -9.09 2.84
CA GLY A 418 6.54 -8.04 2.00
C GLY A 418 5.62 -8.52 0.89
N ARG A 419 4.98 -7.54 0.26
CA ARG A 419 4.17 -7.66 -0.95
C ARG A 419 4.89 -6.93 -2.07
N PHE A 420 5.01 -7.56 -3.24
CA PHE A 420 5.51 -6.91 -4.45
C PHE A 420 4.37 -6.61 -5.41
N TRP A 421 4.55 -5.56 -6.21
CA TRP A 421 3.61 -5.18 -7.25
C TRP A 421 4.34 -4.36 -8.32
N SER A 422 4.05 -4.65 -9.59
CA SER A 422 4.54 -3.88 -10.76
C SER A 422 4.29 -2.37 -10.67
N VAL A 423 3.27 -1.93 -9.93
CA VAL A 423 3.00 -0.50 -9.65
C VAL A 423 4.16 0.15 -8.89
N GLY A 424 4.88 -0.58 -8.05
CA GLY A 424 6.03 -0.08 -7.30
C GLY A 424 5.65 0.83 -6.10
N PRO A 425 6.60 1.64 -5.58
CA PRO A 425 7.96 1.85 -6.10
C PRO A 425 8.99 0.80 -5.65
N GLN A 426 8.64 -0.05 -4.69
CA GLN A 426 9.61 -0.91 -4.00
C GLN A 426 10.09 -2.11 -4.84
N GLU A 427 11.41 -2.25 -4.94
CA GLU A 427 12.10 -3.35 -5.65
C GLU A 427 13.06 -4.13 -4.74
N ASN A 428 13.49 -3.53 -3.63
CA ASN A 428 14.41 -4.13 -2.67
C ASN A 428 13.64 -4.45 -1.38
N TYR A 429 13.66 -5.72 -0.99
CA TYR A 429 12.96 -6.24 0.19
C TYR A 429 13.99 -6.68 1.22
N TYR A 430 13.98 -6.05 2.39
CA TYR A 430 14.94 -6.33 3.45
C TYR A 430 14.78 -7.76 3.94
N LEU A 431 15.91 -8.46 4.15
CA LEU A 431 15.99 -9.78 4.74
C LEU A 431 16.55 -9.62 6.16
N PRO A 432 15.70 -9.65 7.21
CA PRO A 432 16.15 -9.43 8.58
C PRO A 432 17.19 -10.47 9.00
N SER A 433 18.36 -10.02 9.45
CA SER A 433 19.46 -10.89 9.87
C SER A 433 19.05 -11.87 10.97
N CYS A 434 18.20 -11.44 11.90
CA CYS A 434 17.65 -12.28 12.97
C CYS A 434 16.73 -13.41 12.50
N TRP A 435 16.31 -13.42 11.22
CA TRP A 435 15.50 -14.49 10.62
C TRP A 435 16.33 -15.41 9.71
N LEU A 436 17.60 -15.08 9.50
CA LEU A 436 18.50 -15.89 8.71
C LEU A 436 18.95 -17.14 9.49
N ARG A 437 19.22 -18.20 8.73
CA ARG A 437 19.77 -19.49 9.17
C ARG A 437 21.02 -19.78 8.35
N GLU A 438 21.73 -20.86 8.66
CA GLU A 438 22.87 -21.32 7.84
C GLU A 438 22.44 -21.53 6.37
N GLU A 439 21.29 -22.16 6.16
CA GLU A 439 20.63 -22.31 4.87
C GLU A 439 19.24 -21.66 4.90
N ASN A 440 18.98 -20.77 3.94
CA ASN A 440 17.78 -19.96 3.89
C ASN A 440 16.92 -20.34 2.69
N GLN A 441 15.60 -20.24 2.87
CA GLN A 441 14.63 -20.37 1.80
C GLN A 441 13.89 -19.05 1.60
N LEU A 442 13.88 -18.58 0.36
CA LEU A 442 12.93 -17.57 -0.11
C LEU A 442 11.78 -18.27 -0.82
N MET A 443 10.57 -17.79 -0.57
CA MET A 443 9.38 -18.19 -1.30
C MET A 443 8.66 -16.95 -1.85
N ILE A 444 8.23 -17.03 -3.10
CA ILE A 444 7.41 -16.01 -3.77
C ILE A 444 6.09 -16.64 -4.16
N PHE A 445 4.99 -16.06 -3.70
CA PHE A 445 3.66 -16.26 -4.26
C PHE A 445 3.43 -15.21 -5.34
N ASP A 446 3.07 -15.60 -6.56
CA ASP A 446 2.64 -14.70 -7.64
C ASP A 446 1.18 -14.98 -7.99
N GLU A 447 0.36 -13.93 -8.13
CA GLU A 447 -1.08 -14.03 -8.41
C GLU A 447 -1.42 -14.64 -9.78
N THR A 448 -0.49 -14.57 -10.73
CA THR A 448 -0.69 -14.99 -12.13
C THR A 448 0.12 -16.22 -12.50
N GLY A 449 0.99 -16.66 -11.59
CA GLY A 449 1.98 -17.72 -11.80
C GLY A 449 3.10 -17.31 -12.74
N ALA A 450 3.48 -16.03 -12.70
CA ALA A 450 4.68 -15.55 -13.35
C ALA A 450 5.92 -15.99 -12.56
N SER A 451 6.91 -16.54 -13.27
CA SER A 451 8.19 -16.92 -12.65
C SER A 451 8.96 -15.68 -12.17
N PRO A 452 9.61 -15.71 -10.99
CA PRO A 452 10.42 -14.60 -10.48
C PRO A 452 11.75 -14.46 -11.24
N LEU A 453 11.67 -13.90 -12.45
CA LEU A 453 12.84 -13.59 -13.27
C LEU A 453 13.55 -12.33 -12.75
N GLU A 454 14.84 -12.18 -13.08
CA GLU A 454 15.64 -10.99 -12.76
C GLU A 454 15.73 -10.69 -11.25
N THR A 455 15.89 -11.73 -10.44
CA THR A 455 16.08 -11.64 -8.99
C THR A 455 17.54 -11.74 -8.59
N SER A 456 17.94 -11.01 -7.56
CA SER A 456 19.30 -11.09 -7.00
C SER A 456 19.31 -10.72 -5.53
N LEU A 457 20.30 -11.23 -4.78
CA LEU A 457 20.59 -10.75 -3.44
C LEU A 457 21.60 -9.62 -3.52
N ARG A 458 21.38 -8.56 -2.73
CA ARG A 458 22.24 -7.37 -2.72
C ARG A 458 22.47 -6.90 -1.31
N PHE A 459 23.70 -6.46 -1.02
CA PHE A 459 23.98 -5.67 0.17
C PHE A 459 23.63 -4.22 -0.12
N CYS A 460 22.74 -3.64 0.69
CA CYS A 460 22.36 -2.22 0.58
C CYS A 460 22.63 -1.55 1.94
N PRO A 461 23.90 -1.23 2.27
CA PRO A 461 24.26 -0.69 3.58
C PRO A 461 23.66 0.70 3.86
N GLN A 462 23.29 1.44 2.82
CA GLN A 462 22.61 2.74 2.90
C GLN A 462 21.08 2.61 2.83
N GLY A 463 20.54 1.38 2.86
CA GLY A 463 19.11 1.09 2.79
C GLY A 463 18.57 0.85 1.37
N PRO A 464 17.28 0.51 1.23
CA PRO A 464 16.68 0.01 -0.02
C PRO A 464 16.56 1.05 -1.15
N PHE A 465 16.76 2.34 -0.84
CA PHE A 465 16.61 3.47 -1.76
C PHE A 465 17.94 4.09 -2.19
N ALA A 466 19.06 3.61 -1.65
CA ALA A 466 20.37 4.06 -2.09
C ALA A 466 20.62 3.59 -3.53
N LYS A 467 20.88 4.55 -4.42
CA LYS A 467 21.16 4.31 -5.84
C LYS A 467 22.58 3.84 -6.07
#